data_AF-G8A509-F1
#
_entry.id   AF-G8A509-F1
#
_cell.length_a   1.000
_cell.length_b   1.000
_cell.length_c   1.000
_cell.angle_alpha   90.00
_cell.angle_beta   90.00
_cell.angle_gamma   90.00
#
_symmetry.space_group_name_H-M   'P 1'
#
loop_
_entity.id
_entity.type
_entity.pdbx_description
1 polymer ?
#
loop_
_entity_poly.entity_id
_entity_poly.type
_entity_poly.pdbx_seq_one_letter_code
_entity_poly.pdbx_strand_id
1 'polypeptide(L)'
;MFIGYRLPGSCFMLLKDFVCFVNHRKRTALDLCVIACSLVCMCRKNNVFILFQIGLAFLMPWKLEANVLINTPWEGSSFGIAVAIAALAAQAQDLGVPQSWKDKDNHHSLDERKSISQKGIDRMLRELDRNTGEFRGIDFWQSGNVYTAMVHQDVYAGNHKNKDTVVEMLKKVFKNHKNYDKYQTKNSLVMLSTLGKLYRHMNRHPHKITIKGKCADKSMEGAVFWRPGEPDNSVNSITTGDAAIRSAKWIQRLNMKDNIVLDSFDASNCHRANPGWIFTYNSGKYMEGLSVLKDVTGDGAWGKLLVEIAAATMKGKHWQGDNGIIKEGSSPDKNDSGVGFKAVFIRGLTEVHERTKKSNRDLQILIHSYVCVQYNAILALAKNHNNEYPSSWAADPKTYKHKYTSWGQLAALDTLVGAIPTTT
;
A
#
# COMPACT_ATOMS: atom_id res chain seq x y z
N MET A 1 -33.85 -19.32 -21.98
CA MET A 1 -35.31 -19.35 -22.22
C MET A 1 -35.76 -17.92 -22.44
N PHE A 2 -36.17 -17.55 -23.65
CA PHE A 2 -36.67 -16.19 -23.93
C PHE A 2 -38.17 -16.17 -23.67
N ILE A 3 -38.61 -15.31 -22.74
CA ILE A 3 -40.04 -15.06 -22.51
C ILE A 3 -40.31 -13.64 -23.03
N GLY A 4 -41.02 -13.53 -24.14
CA GLY A 4 -41.41 -12.25 -24.73
C GLY A 4 -42.83 -11.87 -24.34
N TYR A 5 -43.02 -10.66 -23.82
CA TYR A 5 -44.33 -10.06 -23.60
C TYR A 5 -44.52 -8.89 -24.57
N ARG A 6 -45.68 -8.86 -25.24
CA ARG A 6 -46.08 -7.77 -26.14
C ARG A 6 -46.98 -6.81 -25.39
N LEU A 7 -46.54 -5.58 -25.19
CA LEU A 7 -47.34 -4.50 -24.60
C LEU A 7 -48.06 -3.69 -25.70
N PRO A 8 -49.14 -2.96 -25.37
CA PRO A 8 -49.82 -2.10 -26.33
C PRO A 8 -48.91 -0.94 -26.75
N GLY A 9 -48.74 -0.75 -28.07
CA GLY A 9 -47.78 0.20 -28.64
C GLY A 9 -46.39 -0.43 -28.80
N SER A 10 -45.87 -0.36 -30.03
CA SER A 10 -44.66 -0.97 -30.61
C SER A 10 -43.36 -1.01 -29.78
N CYS A 11 -43.37 -1.61 -28.59
CA CYS A 11 -42.19 -1.85 -27.76
C CYS A 11 -42.04 -3.36 -27.49
N PHE A 12 -40.80 -3.83 -27.55
CA PHE A 12 -40.43 -5.22 -27.26
C PHE A 12 -39.53 -5.24 -26.02
N MET A 13 -39.83 -6.15 -25.10
CA MET A 13 -39.05 -6.37 -23.89
C MET A 13 -38.30 -7.70 -24.01
N LEU A 14 -36.97 -7.64 -23.89
CA LEU A 14 -36.09 -8.81 -23.96
C LEU A 14 -35.37 -8.96 -22.61
N LEU A 15 -35.65 -10.07 -21.92
CA LEU A 15 -34.90 -10.52 -20.75
C LEU A 15 -33.67 -11.31 -21.23
N LYS A 16 -32.47 -10.88 -20.82
CA LYS A 16 -31.23 -11.58 -21.15
C LYS A 16 -30.44 -11.90 -19.87
N ASP A 17 -30.02 -13.17 -19.82
CA ASP A 17 -29.14 -13.83 -18.85
C ASP A 17 -29.66 -14.04 -17.41
N PHE A 18 -29.60 -15.30 -16.97
CA PHE A 18 -29.72 -15.73 -15.57
C PHE A 18 -28.37 -16.30 -15.16
N VAL A 19 -27.70 -15.71 -14.17
CA VAL A 19 -26.51 -16.29 -13.55
C VAL A 19 -26.79 -16.51 -12.08
N CYS A 20 -27.07 -17.75 -11.70
CA CYS A 20 -27.10 -18.17 -10.30
C CYS A 20 -25.69 -18.63 -9.89
N PHE A 21 -25.08 -17.97 -8.93
CA PHE A 21 -23.91 -18.50 -8.23
C PHE A 21 -24.38 -19.40 -7.08
N VAL A 22 -24.20 -20.71 -7.22
CA VAL A 22 -24.41 -21.68 -6.14
C VAL A 22 -23.04 -22.07 -5.58
N ASN A 23 -22.78 -21.75 -4.31
CA ASN A 23 -21.55 -22.13 -3.63
C ASN A 23 -21.70 -23.54 -3.04
N HIS A 24 -21.18 -24.56 -3.73
CA HIS A 24 -21.17 -25.93 -3.22
C HIS A 24 -20.04 -26.13 -2.20
N ARG A 25 -20.23 -25.72 -0.95
CA ARG A 25 -19.57 -26.33 0.22
C ARG A 25 -20.25 -25.90 1.53
N LYS A 26 -20.86 -26.90 2.19
CA LYS A 26 -21.43 -26.97 3.55
C LYS A 26 -22.94 -26.77 3.67
N ARG A 27 -23.63 -27.88 3.95
CA ARG A 27 -25.02 -27.94 4.42
C ARG A 27 -25.07 -27.42 5.86
N THR A 28 -25.61 -26.21 6.05
CA THR A 28 -26.62 -25.81 7.06
C THR A 28 -26.72 -24.28 7.12
N ALA A 29 -27.95 -23.78 6.90
CA ALA A 29 -28.50 -22.44 7.15
C ALA A 29 -28.20 -21.28 6.15
N LEU A 30 -29.26 -20.95 5.38
CA LEU A 30 -29.61 -19.73 4.62
C LEU A 30 -28.57 -19.12 3.67
N ASP A 31 -28.67 -19.50 2.39
CA ASP A 31 -27.98 -18.86 1.26
C ASP A 31 -28.77 -17.67 0.70
N LEU A 32 -28.12 -16.52 0.54
CA LEU A 32 -28.63 -15.36 -0.20
C LEU A 32 -28.44 -15.59 -1.71
N CYS A 33 -29.55 -15.59 -2.46
CA CYS A 33 -29.53 -15.61 -3.91
C CYS A 33 -29.58 -14.16 -4.43
N VAL A 34 -28.50 -13.67 -5.04
CA VAL A 34 -28.50 -12.38 -5.76
C VAL A 34 -28.90 -12.67 -7.21
N ILE A 35 -30.12 -12.30 -7.58
CA ILE A 35 -30.57 -12.35 -8.98
C ILE A 35 -30.25 -10.98 -9.59
N ALA A 36 -29.27 -10.95 -10.49
CA ALA A 36 -29.06 -9.81 -11.38
C ALA A 36 -29.76 -10.12 -12.70
N CYS A 37 -30.84 -9.39 -13.02
CA CYS A 37 -31.46 -9.41 -14.34
C CYS A 37 -31.15 -8.11 -15.08
N SER A 38 -30.71 -8.23 -16.33
CA SER A 38 -30.61 -7.09 -17.25
C SER A 38 -31.88 -7.02 -18.09
N LEU A 39 -32.61 -5.92 -17.98
CA LEU A 39 -33.75 -5.61 -18.85
C LEU A 39 -33.27 -4.67 -19.96
N VAL A 40 -33.43 -5.12 -21.20
CA VAL A 40 -33.21 -4.30 -22.39
C VAL A 40 -34.57 -3.98 -23.00
N CYS A 41 -34.94 -2.70 -22.98
CA CYS A 41 -36.12 -2.20 -23.67
C CYS A 41 -35.71 -1.50 -24.97
N MET A 42 -36.34 -1.91 -26.07
CA MET A 42 -36.27 -1.20 -27.35
C MET A 42 -37.64 -0.61 -27.67
N CYS A 43 -37.69 0.72 -27.80
CA CYS A 43 -38.87 1.43 -28.30
C CYS A 43 -38.51 2.22 -29.56
N ARG A 44 -39.41 2.19 -30.55
CA ARG A 44 -39.28 2.89 -31.82
C ARG A 44 -40.21 4.10 -31.83
N LYS A 45 -39.65 5.31 -31.95
CA LYS A 45 -40.42 6.54 -32.21
C LYS A 45 -39.69 7.33 -33.30
N ASN A 46 -40.39 7.70 -34.37
CA ASN A 46 -39.87 8.50 -35.49
C ASN A 46 -38.55 7.96 -36.12
N ASN A 47 -38.49 6.65 -36.43
CA ASN A 47 -37.33 6.00 -37.05
C ASN A 47 -35.99 6.03 -36.26
N VAL A 48 -36.01 6.40 -34.99
CA VAL A 48 -34.85 6.29 -34.09
C VAL A 48 -35.07 5.15 -33.10
N PHE A 49 -34.07 4.28 -32.93
CA PHE A 49 -34.04 3.24 -31.90
C PHE A 49 -33.33 3.78 -30.66
N ILE A 50 -34.01 3.75 -29.51
CA ILE A 50 -33.43 4.12 -28.23
C ILE A 50 -33.31 2.85 -27.39
N LEU A 51 -32.08 2.57 -26.92
CA LEU A 51 -31.76 1.42 -26.07
C LEU A 51 -31.66 1.89 -24.62
N PHE A 52 -32.45 1.31 -23.72
CA PHE A 52 -32.32 1.51 -22.28
C PHE A 52 -31.86 0.20 -21.64
N GLN A 53 -30.78 0.27 -20.85
CA GLN A 53 -30.32 -0.84 -20.02
C GLN A 53 -30.51 -0.45 -18.55
N ILE A 54 -31.37 -1.18 -17.86
CA ILE A 54 -31.68 -0.95 -16.44
C ILE A 54 -31.20 -2.18 -15.66
N GLY A 55 -30.27 -1.97 -14.73
CA GLY A 55 -29.86 -2.99 -13.77
C GLY A 55 -30.71 -2.90 -12.51
N LEU A 56 -31.44 -3.97 -12.18
CA LEU A 56 -32.19 -4.09 -10.93
C LEU A 56 -31.52 -5.15 -10.04
N ALA A 57 -31.13 -4.76 -8.83
CA ALA A 57 -30.69 -5.68 -7.79
C ALA A 57 -31.80 -5.73 -6.71
N PHE A 58 -32.45 -6.88 -6.57
CA PHE A 58 -33.40 -7.10 -5.48
C PHE A 58 -32.68 -7.69 -4.26
N LEU A 59 -32.71 -6.99 -3.14
CA LEU A 59 -32.52 -7.57 -1.82
C LEU A 59 -33.91 -7.70 -1.19
N MET A 60 -34.41 -8.91 -0.98
CA MET A 60 -35.62 -9.10 -0.18
C MET A 60 -35.24 -9.13 1.30
N PRO A 61 -35.90 -8.33 2.16
CA PRO A 61 -36.10 -8.71 3.54
C PRO A 61 -37.58 -9.06 3.82
N TRP A 62 -37.74 -10.01 4.72
CA TRP A 62 -39.01 -10.41 5.33
C TRP A 62 -39.74 -9.22 6.00
N LYS A 63 -41.08 -9.30 5.93
CA LYS A 63 -42.11 -8.59 6.71
C LYS A 63 -41.64 -7.47 7.66
N LEU A 64 -41.89 -6.23 7.24
CA LEU A 64 -42.32 -5.16 8.14
C LEU A 64 -43.69 -4.68 7.69
N GLU A 65 -44.72 -4.93 8.49
CA GLU A 65 -46.00 -4.25 8.36
C GLU A 65 -45.81 -2.80 8.83
N ALA A 66 -45.77 -1.87 7.87
CA ALA A 66 -45.98 -0.45 8.12
C ALA A 66 -47.34 -0.09 7.49
N ASN A 67 -48.38 -0.09 8.32
CA ASN A 67 -49.67 0.53 7.98
C ASN A 67 -49.46 2.05 7.86
N VAL A 68 -49.38 2.55 6.63
CA VAL A 68 -49.60 3.96 6.34
C VAL A 68 -50.89 4.06 5.52
N LEU A 69 -52.00 4.24 6.23
CA LEU A 69 -53.29 4.65 5.68
C LEU A 69 -53.19 6.15 5.33
N ILE A 70 -53.06 6.47 4.05
CA ILE A 70 -53.40 7.81 3.55
C ILE A 70 -54.75 7.68 2.85
N ASN A 71 -55.77 8.20 3.53
CA ASN A 71 -57.13 8.30 3.02
C ASN A 71 -57.30 9.73 2.50
N THR A 72 -57.42 9.92 1.19
CA THR A 72 -57.97 11.15 0.61
C THR A 72 -58.89 10.83 -0.57
N PRO A 73 -60.09 11.43 -0.65
CA PRO A 73 -61.00 11.22 -1.74
C PRO A 73 -60.80 12.26 -2.86
N TRP A 74 -61.08 11.80 -4.08
CA TRP A 74 -61.59 12.55 -5.25
C TRP A 74 -60.65 13.30 -6.20
N GLU A 75 -60.74 12.80 -7.44
CA GLU A 75 -60.76 13.45 -8.76
C GLU A 75 -59.58 14.28 -9.27
N GLY A 76 -58.95 13.71 -10.31
CA GLY A 76 -58.62 14.46 -11.52
C GLY A 76 -57.36 15.33 -11.44
N SER A 77 -56.18 14.72 -11.50
CA SER A 77 -54.96 15.36 -12.02
C SER A 77 -53.85 14.32 -12.19
N SER A 78 -53.22 14.31 -13.37
CA SER A 78 -52.11 13.44 -13.77
C SER A 78 -50.94 13.51 -12.79
N PHE A 79 -50.80 12.53 -11.91
CA PHE A 79 -49.64 12.41 -11.03
C PHE A 79 -48.53 11.61 -11.72
N GLY A 80 -47.51 12.33 -12.21
CA GLY A 80 -46.23 11.74 -12.58
C GLY A 80 -45.58 11.13 -11.34
N ILE A 81 -45.42 9.82 -11.34
CA ILE A 81 -44.62 9.10 -10.34
C ILE A 81 -43.15 9.45 -10.64
N ALA A 82 -42.61 10.44 -9.93
CA ALA A 82 -41.17 10.71 -9.91
C ALA A 82 -40.49 9.63 -9.05
N VAL A 83 -40.05 8.55 -9.69
CA VAL A 83 -39.13 7.59 -9.06
C VAL A 83 -37.77 8.27 -8.96
N ALA A 84 -37.44 8.82 -7.79
CA ALA A 84 -36.10 9.30 -7.48
C ALA A 84 -35.16 8.09 -7.31
N ILE A 85 -34.52 7.66 -8.39
CA ILE A 85 -33.36 6.76 -8.32
C ILE A 85 -32.20 7.60 -7.78
N ALA A 86 -32.02 7.59 -6.46
CA ALA A 86 -30.79 8.09 -5.86
C ALA A 86 -29.66 7.12 -6.26
N ALA A 87 -28.96 7.45 -7.35
CA ALA A 87 -27.71 6.81 -7.70
C ALA A 87 -26.72 7.10 -6.57
N LEU A 88 -26.57 6.16 -5.64
CA LEU A 88 -25.39 6.07 -4.78
C LEU A 88 -24.21 5.78 -5.71
N ALA A 89 -23.66 6.83 -6.31
CA ALA A 89 -22.39 6.75 -7.02
C ALA A 89 -21.36 6.28 -5.99
N ALA A 90 -20.99 5.00 -6.04
CA ALA A 90 -19.78 4.53 -5.41
C ALA A 90 -18.64 5.38 -5.99
N GLN A 91 -18.15 6.35 -5.21
CA GLN A 91 -17.00 7.14 -5.64
C GLN A 91 -15.83 6.18 -5.76
N ALA A 92 -15.45 5.88 -7.00
CA ALA A 92 -14.23 5.13 -7.26
C ALA A 92 -13.04 5.96 -6.77
N GLN A 93 -12.05 5.30 -6.17
CA GLN A 93 -10.82 5.98 -5.79
C GLN A 93 -10.16 6.56 -7.04
N ASP A 94 -9.84 7.86 -7.00
CA ASP A 94 -9.13 8.51 -8.11
C ASP A 94 -7.66 8.05 -8.16
N LEU A 95 -7.38 7.16 -9.12
CA LEU A 95 -6.05 6.63 -9.41
C LEU A 95 -5.37 7.33 -10.60
N GLY A 96 -5.93 8.42 -11.11
CA GLY A 96 -5.32 9.21 -12.18
C GLY A 96 -3.98 9.80 -11.75
N VAL A 97 -3.00 9.73 -12.65
CA VAL A 97 -1.66 10.30 -12.47
C VAL A 97 -1.74 11.83 -12.50
N PRO A 98 -1.30 12.54 -11.45
CA PRO A 98 -1.30 14.00 -11.45
C PRO A 98 -0.44 14.59 -12.58
N GLN A 99 -0.99 15.56 -13.31
CA GLN A 99 -0.27 16.20 -14.43
C GLN A 99 0.92 17.06 -13.97
N SER A 100 0.91 17.51 -12.72
CA SER A 100 2.00 18.31 -12.15
C SER A 100 3.26 17.49 -11.86
N TRP A 101 3.17 16.14 -11.87
CA TRP A 101 4.32 15.28 -11.59
C TRP A 101 5.37 15.40 -12.70
N LYS A 102 6.63 15.53 -12.27
CA LYS A 102 7.76 15.71 -13.16
C LYS A 102 8.25 14.37 -13.69
N ASP A 103 8.35 14.25 -15.01
CA ASP A 103 9.01 13.13 -15.69
C ASP A 103 8.52 11.76 -15.22
N LYS A 104 7.26 11.46 -15.55
CA LYS A 104 6.47 10.32 -15.06
C LYS A 104 6.65 9.02 -15.87
N ASP A 105 7.55 9.02 -16.83
CA ASP A 105 7.77 7.91 -17.76
C ASP A 105 9.19 7.34 -17.59
N ASN A 106 9.38 6.08 -18.00
CA ASN A 106 10.70 5.46 -18.00
C ASN A 106 11.35 5.58 -19.39
N HIS A 107 12.52 6.22 -19.45
CA HIS A 107 13.27 6.43 -20.71
C HIS A 107 14.39 5.41 -20.93
N HIS A 108 14.55 4.45 -20.01
CA HIS A 108 15.62 3.47 -20.04
C HIS A 108 15.08 2.07 -20.36
N SER A 109 15.81 1.35 -21.20
CA SER A 109 15.55 -0.07 -21.48
C SER A 109 15.63 -0.91 -20.19
N LEU A 110 15.05 -2.12 -20.24
CA LEU A 110 15.14 -3.06 -19.12
C LEU A 110 16.59 -3.35 -18.71
N ASP A 111 17.49 -3.54 -19.68
CA ASP A 111 18.89 -3.85 -19.40
C ASP A 111 19.64 -2.66 -18.81
N GLU A 112 19.35 -1.44 -19.28
CA GLU A 112 19.89 -0.23 -18.67
C GLU A 112 19.44 -0.09 -17.22
N ARG A 113 18.16 -0.33 -16.91
CA ARG A 113 17.64 -0.27 -15.53
C ARG A 113 18.31 -1.30 -14.63
N LYS A 114 18.47 -2.55 -15.10
CA LYS A 114 19.21 -3.60 -14.38
C LYS A 114 20.68 -3.21 -14.17
N SER A 115 21.31 -2.58 -15.15
CA SER A 115 22.70 -2.12 -15.08
C SER A 115 22.87 -0.96 -14.10
N ILE A 116 22.02 0.05 -14.16
CA ILE A 116 22.04 1.24 -13.31
C ILE A 116 21.86 0.86 -11.83
N SER A 117 20.82 0.08 -11.54
CA SER A 117 20.54 -0.43 -10.19
C SER A 117 21.70 -1.25 -9.61
N GLN A 118 22.26 -2.19 -10.40
CA GLN A 118 23.40 -2.98 -9.96
C GLN A 118 24.64 -2.11 -9.72
N LYS A 119 24.91 -1.11 -10.56
CA LYS A 119 26.02 -0.15 -10.33
C LYS A 119 25.83 0.65 -9.05
N GLY A 120 24.60 1.03 -8.73
CA GLY A 120 24.25 1.66 -7.45
C GLY A 120 24.55 0.74 -6.25
N ILE A 121 24.20 -0.54 -6.35
CA ILE A 121 24.54 -1.56 -5.35
C ILE A 121 26.06 -1.76 -5.24
N ASP A 122 26.76 -1.91 -6.37
CA ASP A 122 28.21 -2.10 -6.42
C ASP A 122 28.95 -0.91 -5.78
N ARG A 123 28.41 0.31 -5.90
CA ARG A 123 28.94 1.49 -5.18
C ARG A 123 28.72 1.41 -3.67
N MET A 124 27.55 0.94 -3.22
CA MET A 124 27.23 0.76 -1.81
C MET A 124 28.07 -0.36 -1.17
N LEU A 125 28.37 -1.42 -1.92
CA LEU A 125 29.21 -2.54 -1.46
C LEU A 125 30.64 -2.13 -1.08
N ARG A 126 31.12 -0.97 -1.52
CA ARG A 126 32.42 -0.42 -1.07
C ARG A 126 32.42 -0.02 0.41
N GLU A 127 31.24 0.24 0.96
CA GLU A 127 31.06 0.59 2.38
C GLU A 127 30.85 -0.65 3.26
N LEU A 128 30.75 -1.86 2.68
CA LEU A 128 30.51 -3.09 3.43
C LEU A 128 31.72 -3.43 4.32
N ASP A 129 31.50 -3.48 5.63
CA ASP A 129 32.44 -4.06 6.59
C ASP A 129 32.18 -5.56 6.70
N ARG A 130 33.09 -6.35 6.12
CA ARG A 130 32.99 -7.83 6.10
C ARG A 130 33.18 -8.49 7.47
N ASN A 131 33.70 -7.77 8.46
CA ASN A 131 33.86 -8.32 9.81
C ASN A 131 32.53 -8.29 10.58
N THR A 132 31.73 -7.25 10.36
CA THR A 132 30.46 -7.05 11.07
C THR A 132 29.25 -7.49 10.24
N GLY A 133 29.34 -7.40 8.90
CA GLY A 133 28.18 -7.53 8.01
C GLY A 133 27.31 -6.26 8.00
N GLU A 134 27.89 -5.11 8.35
CA GLU A 134 27.23 -3.80 8.35
C GLU A 134 27.89 -2.89 7.31
N PHE A 135 27.22 -1.79 6.95
CA PHE A 135 27.76 -0.81 6.00
C PHE A 135 28.19 0.47 6.72
N ARG A 136 29.39 0.95 6.41
CA ARG A 136 29.95 2.19 6.99
C ARG A 136 29.09 3.39 6.62
N GLY A 137 28.91 4.28 7.59
CA GLY A 137 28.15 5.52 7.42
C GLY A 137 26.63 5.36 7.53
N ILE A 138 26.11 4.15 7.76
CA ILE A 138 24.69 3.91 8.06
C ILE A 138 24.51 3.02 9.29
N ASP A 139 23.31 3.04 9.87
CA ASP A 139 22.95 2.28 11.06
C ASP A 139 22.70 0.79 10.74
N PHE A 140 22.63 -0.01 11.79
CA PHE A 140 22.42 -1.46 11.71
C PHE A 140 21.17 -1.85 10.91
N TRP A 141 20.03 -1.22 11.18
CA TRP A 141 18.77 -1.52 10.47
C TRP A 141 18.81 -1.05 9.01
N GLN A 142 19.50 0.07 8.74
CA GLN A 142 19.73 0.60 7.41
C GLN A 142 20.57 -0.38 6.56
N SER A 143 21.53 -1.07 7.19
CA SER A 143 22.29 -2.16 6.53
C SER A 143 21.38 -3.29 6.05
N GLY A 144 20.34 -3.63 6.82
CA GLY A 144 19.30 -4.60 6.40
C GLY A 144 18.56 -4.19 5.12
N ASN A 145 18.31 -2.89 4.94
CA ASN A 145 17.67 -2.38 3.72
C ASN A 145 18.58 -2.52 2.49
N VAL A 146 19.90 -2.38 2.63
CA VAL A 146 20.85 -2.64 1.52
C VAL A 146 20.73 -4.09 1.06
N TYR A 147 20.75 -5.05 1.99
CA TYR A 147 20.58 -6.46 1.64
C TYR A 147 19.21 -6.76 1.00
N THR A 148 18.16 -6.05 1.42
CA THR A 148 16.84 -6.15 0.77
C THR A 148 16.91 -5.74 -0.69
N ALA A 149 17.51 -4.59 -0.98
CA ALA A 149 17.67 -4.08 -2.34
C ALA A 149 18.52 -5.03 -3.20
N MET A 150 19.58 -5.64 -2.64
CA MET A 150 20.39 -6.66 -3.30
C MET A 150 19.58 -7.91 -3.68
N VAL A 151 18.70 -8.39 -2.79
CA VAL A 151 17.82 -9.53 -3.07
C VAL A 151 16.80 -9.18 -4.15
N HIS A 152 16.16 -8.02 -4.04
CA HIS A 152 15.20 -7.56 -5.05
C HIS A 152 15.85 -7.34 -6.41
N GLN A 153 17.10 -6.85 -6.43
CA GLN A 153 17.88 -6.75 -7.66
C GLN A 153 18.05 -8.10 -8.33
N ASP A 154 18.53 -9.11 -7.60
CA ASP A 154 18.72 -10.47 -8.15
C ASP A 154 17.40 -11.03 -8.69
N VAL A 155 16.30 -10.87 -7.93
CA VAL A 155 14.96 -11.33 -8.32
C VAL A 155 14.47 -10.65 -9.59
N TYR A 156 14.47 -9.32 -9.66
CA TYR A 156 13.92 -8.58 -10.81
C TYR A 156 14.87 -8.59 -12.02
N ALA A 157 16.17 -8.73 -11.79
CA ALA A 157 17.14 -8.90 -12.86
C ALA A 157 17.13 -10.32 -13.46
N GLY A 158 16.62 -11.31 -12.70
CA GLY A 158 16.59 -12.72 -13.09
C GLY A 158 17.97 -13.39 -12.93
N ASN A 159 18.74 -13.02 -11.92
CA ASN A 159 20.08 -13.56 -11.66
C ASN A 159 20.32 -13.81 -10.15
N HIS A 160 21.56 -14.09 -9.77
CA HIS A 160 21.96 -14.36 -8.39
C HIS A 160 23.31 -13.68 -8.04
N LYS A 161 23.61 -12.54 -8.67
CA LYS A 161 24.92 -11.87 -8.54
C LYS A 161 25.24 -11.52 -7.09
N ASN A 162 24.24 -11.10 -6.33
CA ASN A 162 24.41 -10.60 -4.96
C ASN A 162 24.22 -11.70 -3.90
N LYS A 163 23.57 -12.81 -4.25
CA LYS A 163 23.21 -13.93 -3.36
C LYS A 163 24.31 -14.36 -2.39
N ASP A 164 25.51 -14.66 -2.88
CA ASP A 164 26.57 -15.21 -2.03
C ASP A 164 27.02 -14.19 -0.97
N THR A 165 27.16 -12.92 -1.37
CA THR A 165 27.47 -11.83 -0.44
C THR A 165 26.36 -11.65 0.59
N VAL A 166 25.08 -11.65 0.16
CA VAL A 166 23.93 -11.55 1.08
C VAL A 166 23.95 -12.69 2.09
N VAL A 167 24.04 -13.94 1.64
CA VAL A 167 23.99 -15.12 2.51
C VAL A 167 25.17 -15.14 3.48
N GLU A 168 26.38 -14.85 3.01
CA GLU A 168 27.58 -14.81 3.85
C GLU A 168 27.46 -13.75 4.94
N MET A 169 27.08 -12.53 4.57
CA MET A 169 27.01 -11.42 5.51
C MET A 169 25.85 -11.59 6.50
N LEU A 170 24.69 -12.09 6.07
CA LEU A 170 23.60 -12.35 7.02
C LEU A 170 23.94 -13.45 8.02
N LYS A 171 24.65 -14.50 7.61
CA LYS A 171 25.22 -15.49 8.54
C LYS A 171 26.19 -14.84 9.53
N LYS A 172 27.01 -13.89 9.07
CA LYS A 172 27.93 -13.11 9.92
C LYS A 172 27.16 -12.30 10.96
N VAL A 173 26.16 -11.52 10.52
CA VAL A 173 25.35 -10.70 11.41
C VAL A 173 24.64 -11.58 12.44
N PHE A 174 24.07 -12.71 12.03
CA PHE A 174 23.41 -13.65 12.95
C PHE A 174 24.38 -14.25 13.98
N LYS A 175 25.63 -14.52 13.58
CA LYS A 175 26.68 -14.99 14.50
C LYS A 175 27.05 -13.92 15.53
N ASN A 176 27.14 -12.66 15.10
CA ASN A 176 27.52 -11.53 15.96
C ASN A 176 26.37 -11.06 16.86
N HIS A 177 25.13 -11.23 16.40
CA HIS A 177 23.92 -10.76 17.08
C HIS A 177 22.85 -11.85 17.07
N LYS A 178 22.68 -12.52 18.22
CA LYS A 178 21.67 -13.57 18.38
C LYS A 178 20.29 -13.03 18.00
N ASN A 179 19.55 -13.76 17.16
CA ASN A 179 18.24 -13.36 16.63
C ASN A 179 18.26 -12.04 15.82
N TYR A 180 19.40 -11.64 15.26
CA TYR A 180 19.60 -10.33 14.61
C TYR A 180 19.38 -9.13 15.53
N ASP A 181 19.50 -9.31 16.85
CA ASP A 181 19.27 -8.26 17.83
C ASP A 181 20.59 -7.68 18.36
N LYS A 182 21.14 -6.69 17.64
CA LYS A 182 22.39 -6.02 18.01
C LYS A 182 22.26 -5.22 19.31
N TYR A 183 21.13 -4.58 19.51
CA TYR A 183 20.93 -3.63 20.61
C TYR A 183 20.25 -4.26 21.81
N GLN A 184 19.97 -5.57 21.79
CA GLN A 184 19.14 -6.26 22.80
C GLN A 184 17.78 -5.57 23.00
N THR A 185 17.34 -4.83 21.97
CA THR A 185 16.12 -4.03 21.92
C THR A 185 15.50 -4.27 20.54
N LYS A 186 14.19 -4.54 20.50
CA LYS A 186 13.46 -5.00 19.30
C LYS A 186 13.36 -3.97 18.14
N ASN A 187 14.16 -2.90 18.14
CA ASN A 187 14.36 -2.03 16.97
C ASN A 187 14.97 -2.78 15.77
N SER A 188 15.50 -3.98 16.01
CA SER A 188 15.97 -4.96 15.01
C SER A 188 14.85 -5.59 14.16
N LEU A 189 13.57 -5.25 14.38
CA LEU A 189 12.43 -5.74 13.59
C LEU A 189 12.47 -5.34 12.10
N VAL A 190 13.15 -4.24 11.73
CA VAL A 190 13.27 -3.88 10.31
C VAL A 190 14.17 -4.87 9.56
N MET A 191 15.24 -5.36 10.20
CA MET A 191 16.10 -6.40 9.63
C MET A 191 15.45 -7.79 9.64
N LEU A 192 14.59 -8.08 10.62
CA LEU A 192 13.77 -9.31 10.68
C LEU A 192 12.60 -9.30 9.69
N SER A 193 12.02 -8.15 9.35
CA SER A 193 10.97 -8.05 8.32
C SER A 193 11.50 -8.37 6.91
N THR A 194 12.80 -8.16 6.69
CA THR A 194 13.52 -8.52 5.44
C THR A 194 13.87 -10.01 5.38
N LEU A 195 13.93 -10.72 6.51
CA LEU A 195 14.43 -12.09 6.58
C LEU A 195 13.48 -12.95 7.38
N GLY A 196 12.63 -13.68 6.65
CA GLY A 196 11.69 -14.64 7.22
C GLY A 196 12.36 -15.58 8.22
N LYS A 197 12.14 -15.31 9.51
CA LYS A 197 11.93 -16.24 10.63
C LYS A 197 11.56 -15.45 11.89
N LEU A 198 10.29 -15.08 11.97
CA LEU A 198 9.60 -14.65 13.17
C LEU A 198 9.30 -15.90 14.02
N TYR A 199 10.08 -16.16 15.07
CA TYR A 199 9.59 -16.83 16.30
C TYR A 199 10.70 -16.95 17.35
N ARG A 200 10.39 -16.52 18.59
CA ARG A 200 10.82 -17.10 19.90
C ARG A 200 11.19 -16.13 21.04
N HIS A 201 10.85 -14.84 21.05
CA HIS A 201 11.14 -14.01 22.25
C HIS A 201 10.07 -12.96 22.62
N MET A 202 8.86 -13.43 22.94
CA MET A 202 7.79 -12.54 23.44
C MET A 202 7.15 -12.94 24.77
N ASN A 203 7.79 -13.77 25.60
CA ASN A 203 7.17 -14.23 26.86
C ASN A 203 7.98 -13.98 28.14
N ARG A 204 8.73 -12.88 28.25
CA ARG A 204 9.31 -12.45 29.54
C ARG A 204 9.45 -10.93 29.64
N HIS A 205 8.47 -10.22 30.19
CA HIS A 205 8.63 -8.85 30.69
C HIS A 205 8.13 -8.77 32.16
N PRO A 206 8.98 -8.37 33.12
CA PRO A 206 8.64 -8.32 34.56
C PRO A 206 8.26 -6.90 35.08
N HIS A 207 7.65 -6.03 34.27
CA HIS A 207 7.34 -4.65 34.70
C HIS A 207 5.85 -4.31 34.68
N LYS A 208 5.36 -3.71 35.78
CA LYS A 208 3.96 -3.29 36.01
C LYS A 208 3.65 -1.99 35.25
N ILE A 209 3.43 -2.07 33.94
CA ILE A 209 2.88 -0.96 33.15
C ILE A 209 1.35 -1.13 33.10
N THR A 210 0.60 -0.07 33.39
CA THR A 210 -0.86 -0.06 33.24
C THR A 210 -1.20 0.17 31.77
N ILE A 211 -1.64 -0.88 31.09
CA ILE A 211 -2.02 -0.86 29.66
C ILE A 211 -3.54 -0.78 29.57
N LYS A 212 -4.07 0.13 28.75
CA LYS A 212 -5.50 0.16 28.46
C LYS A 212 -5.84 -0.96 27.47
N GLY A 213 -6.74 -1.87 27.86
CA GLY A 213 -7.22 -2.96 26.97
C GLY A 213 -8.06 -2.46 25.78
N LYS A 214 -8.59 -1.23 25.86
CA LYS A 214 -9.33 -0.53 24.81
C LYS A 214 -8.94 0.94 24.76
N CYS A 215 -8.98 1.51 23.56
CA CYS A 215 -8.78 2.93 23.31
C CYS A 215 -9.83 3.45 22.32
N ALA A 216 -10.48 4.57 22.63
CA ALA A 216 -11.62 5.11 21.85
C ALA A 216 -12.65 4.01 21.50
N ASP A 217 -13.00 3.20 22.51
CA ASP A 217 -13.89 2.02 22.41
C ASP A 217 -13.42 0.87 21.50
N LYS A 218 -12.23 0.96 20.89
CA LYS A 218 -11.66 -0.08 20.03
C LYS A 218 -10.61 -0.92 20.78
N SER A 219 -10.53 -2.20 20.43
CA SER A 219 -9.56 -3.14 21.00
C SER A 219 -8.11 -2.77 20.64
N MET A 220 -7.21 -2.85 21.63
CA MET A 220 -5.76 -2.72 21.49
C MET A 220 -5.07 -4.02 21.04
N GLU A 221 -5.81 -5.10 20.82
CA GLU A 221 -5.29 -6.37 20.30
C GLU A 221 -4.60 -6.17 18.94
N GLY A 222 -3.36 -6.67 18.82
CA GLY A 222 -2.50 -6.52 17.64
C GLY A 222 -1.42 -5.44 17.75
N ALA A 223 -1.51 -4.58 18.77
CA ALA A 223 -0.46 -3.62 19.12
C ALA A 223 0.85 -4.30 19.56
N VAL A 224 2.00 -3.77 19.18
CA VAL A 224 3.32 -4.21 19.65
C VAL A 224 4.15 -3.00 20.09
N PHE A 225 4.62 -3.02 21.34
CA PHE A 225 5.47 -1.96 21.89
C PHE A 225 6.74 -1.73 21.07
N TRP A 226 7.15 -0.47 20.97
CA TRP A 226 8.32 -0.03 20.22
C TRP A 226 9.61 -0.62 20.78
N ARG A 227 9.81 -0.56 22.10
CA ARG A 227 11.02 -1.05 22.78
C ARG A 227 10.67 -2.03 23.90
N PRO A 228 11.35 -3.19 24.00
CA PRO A 228 11.24 -4.05 25.17
C PRO A 228 12.13 -3.52 26.31
N GLY A 229 11.69 -3.68 27.57
CA GLY A 229 12.55 -3.54 28.75
C GLY A 229 12.82 -2.12 29.25
N GLU A 230 12.48 -1.08 28.49
CA GLU A 230 12.43 0.31 28.96
C GLU A 230 10.98 0.66 29.37
N PRO A 231 10.76 1.61 30.29
CA PRO A 231 9.43 2.15 30.58
C PRO A 231 8.95 3.02 29.40
N ASP A 232 8.71 2.39 28.25
CA ASP A 232 8.18 3.01 27.05
C ASP A 232 6.81 2.41 26.71
N ASN A 233 5.77 3.23 26.83
CA ASN A 233 4.39 2.85 26.55
C ASN A 233 4.03 3.00 25.06
N SER A 234 4.99 3.42 24.23
CA SER A 234 4.82 3.62 22.80
C SER A 234 4.61 2.30 22.07
N VAL A 235 3.53 2.22 21.31
CA VAL A 235 3.27 1.21 20.30
C VAL A 235 3.54 1.86 18.95
N ASN A 236 4.43 1.29 18.14
CA ASN A 236 4.80 1.85 16.85
C ASN A 236 4.27 0.99 15.69
N SER A 237 3.87 1.62 14.59
CA SER A 237 3.37 0.94 13.39
C SER A 237 4.38 -0.02 12.77
N ILE A 238 5.68 0.23 12.90
CA ILE A 238 6.73 -0.61 12.31
C ILE A 238 6.92 -1.96 13.04
N THR A 239 6.52 -2.06 14.30
CA THR A 239 6.82 -3.22 15.15
C THR A 239 5.71 -4.28 15.21
N THR A 240 4.54 -4.04 14.62
CA THR A 240 3.36 -4.92 14.77
C THR A 240 3.43 -6.16 13.88
N GLY A 241 3.68 -7.37 14.43
CA GLY A 241 4.00 -8.57 13.63
C GLY A 241 3.37 -9.93 13.99
N ASP A 242 2.86 -10.16 15.19
CA ASP A 242 2.54 -11.54 15.63
C ASP A 242 1.10 -12.03 15.34
N ALA A 243 0.31 -11.23 14.63
CA ALA A 243 -0.86 -11.69 13.90
C ALA A 243 -1.21 -10.67 12.82
N ALA A 244 -0.73 -10.90 11.61
CA ALA A 244 -0.83 -9.95 10.50
C ALA A 244 -2.24 -9.31 10.37
N ILE A 245 -3.31 -10.11 10.47
CA ILE A 245 -4.69 -9.61 10.48
C ILE A 245 -4.97 -8.70 11.68
N ARG A 246 -4.58 -9.09 12.90
CA ARG A 246 -4.83 -8.29 14.11
C ARG A 246 -4.03 -7.01 14.12
N SER A 247 -2.75 -7.08 13.76
CA SER A 247 -1.87 -5.91 13.58
C SER A 247 -2.45 -4.95 12.55
N ALA A 248 -2.85 -5.46 11.38
CA ALA A 248 -3.44 -4.63 10.34
C ALA A 248 -4.75 -3.98 10.80
N LYS A 249 -5.64 -4.75 11.40
CA LYS A 249 -6.87 -4.21 11.97
C LYS A 249 -6.61 -3.18 13.08
N TRP A 250 -5.55 -3.35 13.88
CA TRP A 250 -5.17 -2.37 14.89
C TRP A 250 -4.74 -1.04 14.25
N ILE A 251 -3.80 -1.09 13.28
CA ILE A 251 -3.36 0.11 12.54
C ILE A 251 -4.56 0.81 11.90
N GLN A 252 -5.39 0.07 11.14
CA GLN A 252 -6.58 0.59 10.48
C GLN A 252 -7.53 1.30 11.46
N ARG A 253 -7.73 0.74 12.65
CA ARG A 253 -8.71 1.25 13.61
C ARG A 253 -8.19 2.43 14.43
N LEU A 254 -6.91 2.41 14.79
CA LEU A 254 -6.36 3.21 15.88
C LEU A 254 -5.17 4.07 15.51
N ASN A 255 -4.40 3.71 14.47
CA ASN A 255 -3.15 4.41 14.14
C ASN A 255 -3.08 4.92 12.69
N MET A 256 -4.23 5.38 12.20
CA MET A 256 -4.37 6.00 10.88
C MET A 256 -5.23 7.27 10.94
N LYS A 257 -5.00 8.17 9.99
CA LYS A 257 -5.83 9.35 9.73
C LYS A 257 -5.78 9.65 8.22
N ASP A 258 -6.93 9.91 7.60
CA ASP A 258 -7.04 10.27 6.18
C ASP A 258 -6.29 9.29 5.24
N ASN A 259 -6.38 7.98 5.57
CA ASN A 259 -5.67 6.89 4.89
C ASN A 259 -4.14 6.96 4.93
N ILE A 260 -3.58 7.75 5.85
CA ILE A 260 -2.16 7.81 6.16
C ILE A 260 -1.89 7.12 7.50
N VAL A 261 -0.86 6.26 7.54
CA VAL A 261 -0.42 5.58 8.76
C VAL A 261 0.42 6.53 9.60
N LEU A 262 0.04 6.66 10.87
CA LEU A 262 0.73 7.50 11.85
C LEU A 262 1.90 6.74 12.48
N ASP A 263 2.83 7.48 13.09
CA ASP A 263 4.03 6.88 13.66
C ASP A 263 3.75 5.98 14.88
N SER A 264 3.21 6.57 15.94
CA SER A 264 3.10 5.91 17.24
C SER A 264 1.77 6.15 17.91
N PHE A 265 1.49 5.30 18.89
CA PHE A 265 0.31 5.32 19.72
C PHE A 265 0.72 5.00 21.16
N ASP A 266 0.36 5.85 22.10
CA ASP A 266 0.64 5.63 23.52
C ASP A 266 -0.46 4.76 24.14
N ALA A 267 -0.09 3.55 24.54
CA ALA A 267 -1.02 2.56 25.08
C ALA A 267 -1.52 2.87 26.51
N SER A 268 -0.88 3.81 27.21
CA SER A 268 -1.25 4.18 28.58
C SER A 268 -2.34 5.25 28.61
N ASN A 269 -2.31 6.19 27.65
CA ASN A 269 -3.25 7.31 27.60
C ASN A 269 -4.16 7.32 26.36
N CYS A 270 -3.96 6.40 25.41
CA CYS A 270 -4.68 6.31 24.15
C CYS A 270 -4.46 7.50 23.20
N HIS A 271 -3.32 8.19 23.31
CA HIS A 271 -2.98 9.30 22.45
C HIS A 271 -2.20 8.81 21.22
N ARG A 272 -2.60 9.29 20.04
CA ARG A 272 -1.82 9.09 18.81
C ARG A 272 -0.64 10.04 18.79
N ALA A 273 0.41 9.69 18.07
CA ALA A 273 1.46 10.63 17.72
C ALA A 273 0.86 11.91 17.11
N ASN A 274 1.61 12.99 17.22
CA ASN A 274 1.25 14.25 16.57
C ASN A 274 0.88 13.97 15.09
N PRO A 275 -0.25 14.48 14.57
CA PRO A 275 -0.63 14.27 13.18
C PRO A 275 0.41 14.73 12.13
N GLY A 276 1.37 15.58 12.52
CA GLY A 276 2.52 15.96 11.70
C GLY A 276 3.69 14.95 11.73
N TRP A 277 3.69 13.97 12.64
CA TRP A 277 4.63 12.85 12.67
C TRP A 277 4.11 11.70 11.81
N ILE A 278 4.20 11.94 10.51
CA ILE A 278 3.89 10.99 9.46
C ILE A 278 5.15 10.77 8.64
N PHE A 279 5.44 9.50 8.41
CA PHE A 279 6.66 9.09 7.72
C PHE A 279 6.32 8.10 6.62
N THR A 280 6.99 8.22 5.48
CA THR A 280 6.65 7.43 4.28
C THR A 280 6.70 5.91 4.56
N TYR A 281 7.70 5.45 5.31
CA TYR A 281 7.92 4.03 5.59
C TYR A 281 6.77 3.35 6.35
N ASN A 282 6.06 4.06 7.23
CA ASN A 282 4.94 3.50 7.99
C ASN A 282 3.81 3.07 7.05
N SER A 283 3.44 3.96 6.13
CA SER A 283 2.41 3.64 5.13
C SER A 283 2.92 2.64 4.10
N GLY A 284 4.18 2.74 3.70
CA GLY A 284 4.82 1.80 2.77
C GLY A 284 4.81 0.36 3.26
N LYS A 285 5.26 0.15 4.51
CA LYS A 285 5.33 -1.19 5.10
C LYS A 285 3.95 -1.76 5.39
N TYR A 286 3.00 -0.90 5.77
CA TYR A 286 1.62 -1.33 5.94
C TYR A 286 0.99 -1.78 4.63
N MET A 287 1.19 -1.03 3.53
CA MET A 287 0.73 -1.43 2.19
C MET A 287 1.39 -2.74 1.72
N GLU A 288 2.68 -2.93 1.97
CA GLU A 288 3.38 -4.20 1.69
C GLU A 288 2.72 -5.38 2.42
N GLY A 289 2.36 -5.20 3.70
CA GLY A 289 1.63 -6.23 4.46
C GLY A 289 0.21 -6.48 3.95
N LEU A 290 -0.52 -5.41 3.59
CA LEU A 290 -1.87 -5.50 3.04
C LEU A 290 -1.91 -6.22 1.68
N SER A 291 -0.90 -6.00 0.84
CA SER A 291 -0.80 -6.65 -0.47
C SER A 291 -0.62 -8.16 -0.35
N VAL A 292 0.02 -8.64 0.73
CA VAL A 292 0.09 -10.07 1.08
C VAL A 292 -1.22 -10.56 1.70
N LEU A 293 -1.77 -9.80 2.66
CA LEU A 293 -2.99 -10.19 3.39
C LEU A 293 -4.18 -10.40 2.46
N LYS A 294 -4.38 -9.52 1.47
CA LYS A 294 -5.49 -9.67 0.50
C LYS A 294 -5.41 -11.03 -0.22
N ASP A 295 -4.21 -11.47 -0.59
CA ASP A 295 -3.99 -12.70 -1.37
C ASP A 295 -4.15 -13.94 -0.48
N VAL A 296 -3.55 -13.92 0.71
CA VAL A 296 -3.56 -15.06 1.65
C VAL A 296 -4.94 -15.28 2.25
N THR A 297 -5.71 -14.22 2.49
CA THR A 297 -7.04 -14.32 3.12
C THR A 297 -8.19 -14.40 2.12
N GLY A 298 -7.99 -13.91 0.89
CA GLY A 298 -9.06 -13.71 -0.08
C GLY A 298 -10.06 -12.60 0.30
N ASP A 299 -9.77 -11.81 1.35
CA ASP A 299 -10.64 -10.72 1.79
C ASP A 299 -10.37 -9.44 0.97
N GLY A 300 -11.33 -9.11 0.10
CA GLY A 300 -11.27 -7.93 -0.76
C GLY A 300 -11.24 -6.60 -0.02
N ALA A 301 -11.62 -6.55 1.27
CA ALA A 301 -11.51 -5.34 2.08
C ALA A 301 -10.06 -4.88 2.24
N TRP A 302 -9.10 -5.81 2.31
CA TRP A 302 -7.68 -5.48 2.33
C TRP A 302 -7.22 -4.87 1.01
N GLY A 303 -7.73 -5.37 -0.11
CA GLY A 303 -7.47 -4.80 -1.42
C GLY A 303 -8.01 -3.38 -1.56
N LYS A 304 -9.23 -3.12 -1.06
CA LYS A 304 -9.82 -1.78 -1.06
C LYS A 304 -9.01 -0.81 -0.20
N LEU A 305 -8.71 -1.19 1.04
CA LEU A 305 -7.90 -0.37 1.96
C LEU A 305 -6.51 -0.07 1.37
N LEU A 306 -5.88 -1.06 0.74
CA LEU A 306 -4.60 -0.90 0.06
C LEU A 306 -4.66 0.19 -1.02
N VAL A 307 -5.69 0.17 -1.87
CA VAL A 307 -5.89 1.15 -2.95
C VAL A 307 -6.10 2.55 -2.38
N GLU A 308 -6.90 2.69 -1.33
CA GLU A 308 -7.17 3.95 -0.65
C GLU A 308 -5.89 4.57 -0.05
N ILE A 309 -5.07 3.75 0.63
CA ILE A 309 -3.79 4.18 1.19
C ILE A 309 -2.81 4.54 0.07
N ALA A 310 -2.71 3.73 -0.98
CA ALA A 310 -1.81 3.99 -2.10
C ALA A 310 -2.13 5.34 -2.78
N ALA A 311 -3.41 5.63 -3.00
CA ALA A 311 -3.83 6.91 -3.56
C ALA A 311 -3.52 8.08 -2.62
N ALA A 312 -3.85 7.97 -1.33
CA ALA A 312 -3.59 9.03 -0.34
C ALA A 312 -2.09 9.33 -0.17
N THR A 313 -1.27 8.28 -0.11
CA THR A 313 0.17 8.36 0.10
C THR A 313 0.91 8.92 -1.12
N MET A 314 0.59 8.46 -2.32
CA MET A 314 1.24 8.94 -3.54
C MET A 314 0.71 10.30 -4.00
N LYS A 315 -0.52 10.71 -3.69
CA LYS A 315 -1.10 11.99 -4.17
C LYS A 315 -1.11 13.09 -3.12
N GLY A 316 -0.92 12.76 -1.84
CA GLY A 316 -0.84 13.72 -0.75
C GLY A 316 0.37 14.66 -0.85
N LYS A 317 0.41 15.68 0.02
CA LYS A 317 1.51 16.68 0.07
C LYS A 317 2.39 16.55 1.31
N HIS A 318 2.23 15.46 2.05
CA HIS A 318 2.86 15.25 3.35
C HIS A 318 4.39 15.16 3.28
N TRP A 319 4.93 14.54 2.22
CA TRP A 319 6.37 14.29 2.08
C TRP A 319 6.92 14.62 0.69
N GLN A 320 6.13 15.22 -0.20
CA GLN A 320 6.51 15.47 -1.59
C GLN A 320 6.02 16.83 -2.09
N GLY A 321 6.72 17.37 -3.08
CA GLY A 321 6.33 18.61 -3.74
C GLY A 321 5.22 18.45 -4.78
N ASP A 322 4.85 19.55 -5.43
CA ASP A 322 3.89 19.53 -6.55
C ASP A 322 4.38 18.74 -7.75
N ASN A 323 5.69 18.66 -7.91
CA ASN A 323 6.38 17.85 -8.88
C ASN A 323 6.38 16.34 -8.57
N GLY A 324 5.80 15.91 -7.45
CA GLY A 324 5.73 14.51 -7.04
C GLY A 324 7.01 13.96 -6.42
N ILE A 325 8.09 14.74 -6.33
CA ILE A 325 9.37 14.27 -5.78
C ILE A 325 9.34 14.31 -4.25
N ILE A 326 9.76 13.20 -3.63
CA ILE A 326 9.85 13.07 -2.16
C ILE A 326 10.95 14.00 -1.61
N LYS A 327 10.60 14.75 -0.57
CA LYS A 327 11.44 15.71 0.18
C LYS A 327 11.83 15.23 1.58
N GLU A 328 11.13 14.22 2.12
CA GLU A 328 11.47 13.60 3.42
C GLU A 328 12.94 13.15 3.45
N GLY A 329 13.65 13.26 4.57
CA GLY A 329 14.98 12.65 4.72
C GLY A 329 16.02 13.11 3.67
N SER A 330 16.19 14.43 3.51
CA SER A 330 17.02 15.03 2.45
C SER A 330 18.38 15.56 2.94
N SER A 331 18.77 15.30 4.20
CA SER A 331 20.01 15.84 4.77
C SER A 331 21.26 15.25 4.10
N PRO A 332 22.19 16.08 3.57
CA PRO A 332 23.49 15.62 3.06
C PRO A 332 24.58 15.64 4.14
N ASP A 333 24.27 16.12 5.35
CA ASP A 333 25.27 16.41 6.39
C ASP A 333 25.15 15.50 7.61
N LYS A 334 23.98 14.88 7.80
CA LYS A 334 23.73 14.00 8.94
C LYS A 334 22.97 12.77 8.49
N ASN A 335 23.48 11.59 8.87
CA ASN A 335 22.67 10.39 8.86
C ASN A 335 21.60 10.51 9.95
N ASP A 336 20.35 10.40 9.56
CA ASP A 336 19.24 10.14 10.46
C ASP A 336 18.37 9.02 9.87
N SER A 337 17.49 8.48 10.69
CA SER A 337 16.63 7.39 10.24
C SER A 337 15.71 7.81 9.08
N GLY A 338 15.37 9.10 9.00
CA GLY A 338 14.46 9.68 8.02
C GLY A 338 14.93 9.53 6.59
N VAL A 339 16.24 9.56 6.34
CA VAL A 339 16.80 9.39 4.98
C VAL A 339 16.38 8.06 4.35
N GLY A 340 16.35 6.98 5.14
CA GLY A 340 16.02 5.64 4.67
C GLY A 340 14.53 5.38 4.47
N PHE A 341 13.64 6.23 4.99
CA PHE A 341 12.21 5.97 5.01
C PHE A 341 11.59 5.91 3.60
N LYS A 342 11.98 6.86 2.73
CA LYS A 342 11.53 6.92 1.34
C LYS A 342 11.85 5.65 0.54
N ALA A 343 12.98 5.00 0.85
CA ALA A 343 13.38 3.75 0.19
C ALA A 343 12.43 2.60 0.55
N VAL A 344 12.10 2.46 1.85
CA VAL A 344 11.14 1.48 2.35
C VAL A 344 9.74 1.71 1.75
N PHE A 345 9.35 2.99 1.59
CA PHE A 345 8.09 3.34 0.94
C PHE A 345 8.03 2.89 -0.51
N ILE A 346 9.06 3.20 -1.30
CA ILE A 346 9.14 2.78 -2.71
C ILE A 346 9.15 1.25 -2.81
N ARG A 347 9.89 0.56 -1.94
CA ARG A 347 9.87 -0.92 -1.89
C ARG A 347 8.47 -1.47 -1.65
N GLY A 348 7.74 -0.91 -0.69
CA GLY A 348 6.35 -1.31 -0.43
C GLY A 348 5.45 -1.09 -1.65
N LEU A 349 5.60 0.05 -2.34
CA LEU A 349 4.88 0.32 -3.58
C LEU A 349 5.25 -0.66 -4.70
N THR A 350 6.52 -1.04 -4.85
CA THR A 350 6.95 -2.05 -5.82
C THR A 350 6.29 -3.40 -5.56
N GLU A 351 6.18 -3.85 -4.30
CA GLU A 351 5.47 -5.09 -3.97
C GLU A 351 3.97 -5.00 -4.28
N VAL A 352 3.35 -3.86 -3.98
CA VAL A 352 1.96 -3.59 -4.35
C VAL A 352 1.78 -3.65 -5.87
N HIS A 353 2.70 -3.06 -6.62
CA HIS A 353 2.72 -3.13 -8.08
C HIS A 353 2.75 -4.60 -8.53
N GLU A 354 3.73 -5.39 -8.11
CA GLU A 354 3.83 -6.80 -8.53
C GLU A 354 2.56 -7.62 -8.23
N ARG A 355 1.97 -7.44 -7.05
CA ARG A 355 0.76 -8.17 -6.63
C ARG A 355 -0.55 -7.64 -7.21
N THR A 356 -0.54 -6.51 -7.90
CA THR A 356 -1.74 -5.92 -8.51
C THR A 356 -1.73 -5.91 -10.03
N LYS A 357 -0.66 -6.42 -10.66
CA LYS A 357 -0.49 -6.55 -12.12
C LYS A 357 -1.71 -7.08 -12.86
N LYS A 358 -2.39 -8.10 -12.30
CA LYS A 358 -3.54 -8.76 -12.94
C LYS A 358 -4.90 -8.23 -12.51
N SER A 359 -4.97 -7.38 -11.49
CA SER A 359 -6.22 -7.04 -10.82
C SER A 359 -6.54 -5.55 -10.77
N ASN A 360 -5.56 -4.66 -10.92
CA ASN A 360 -5.81 -3.21 -10.88
C ASN A 360 -4.81 -2.44 -11.76
N ARG A 361 -5.20 -2.22 -13.02
CA ARG A 361 -4.36 -1.56 -14.03
C ARG A 361 -4.09 -0.09 -13.70
N ASP A 362 -5.09 0.65 -13.21
CA ASP A 362 -4.93 2.07 -12.90
C ASP A 362 -3.96 2.28 -11.73
N LEU A 363 -4.01 1.40 -10.73
CA LEU A 363 -3.04 1.39 -9.63
C LEU A 363 -1.62 1.07 -10.13
N GLN A 364 -1.46 0.16 -11.09
CA GLN A 364 -0.15 -0.09 -11.73
C GLN A 364 0.42 1.18 -12.34
N ILE A 365 -0.40 1.87 -13.16
CA ILE A 365 0.01 3.08 -13.85
C ILE A 365 0.39 4.17 -12.83
N LEU A 366 -0.42 4.35 -11.78
CA LEU A 366 -0.12 5.31 -10.73
C LEU A 366 1.21 5.03 -10.02
N ILE A 367 1.45 3.78 -9.61
CA ILE A 367 2.69 3.39 -8.94
C ILE A 367 3.88 3.51 -9.89
N HIS A 368 3.76 3.01 -11.12
CA HIS A 368 4.78 3.14 -12.15
C HIS A 368 5.20 4.60 -12.33
N SER A 369 4.23 5.49 -12.54
CA SER A 369 4.51 6.91 -12.74
C SER A 369 5.16 7.54 -11.51
N TYR A 370 4.71 7.19 -10.30
CA TYR A 370 5.30 7.72 -9.07
C TYR A 370 6.75 7.26 -8.86
N VAL A 371 7.06 5.99 -9.16
CA VAL A 371 8.43 5.44 -9.09
C VAL A 371 9.31 6.09 -10.16
N CYS A 372 8.80 6.31 -11.38
CA CYS A 372 9.56 6.98 -12.45
C CYS A 372 9.91 8.43 -12.09
N VAL A 373 8.99 9.18 -11.45
CA VAL A 373 9.29 10.53 -10.93
C VAL A 373 10.52 10.52 -10.01
N GLN A 374 10.58 9.56 -9.07
CA GLN A 374 11.72 9.48 -8.15
C GLN A 374 13.00 9.03 -8.87
N TYR A 375 12.88 8.00 -9.73
CA TYR A 375 13.98 7.43 -10.50
C TYR A 375 14.66 8.47 -11.39
N ASN A 376 13.88 9.24 -12.14
CA ASN A 376 14.39 10.29 -13.03
C ASN A 376 15.02 11.44 -12.23
N ALA A 377 14.44 11.80 -11.08
CA ALA A 377 15.00 12.83 -10.21
C ALA A 377 16.39 12.45 -9.68
N ILE A 378 16.57 11.22 -9.19
CA ILE A 378 17.88 10.78 -8.66
C ILE A 378 18.92 10.60 -9.76
N LEU A 379 18.53 10.15 -10.96
CA LEU A 379 19.46 10.04 -12.09
C LEU A 379 19.93 11.39 -12.60
N ALA A 380 19.05 12.38 -12.63
CA ALA A 380 19.42 13.75 -13.01
C ALA A 380 20.50 14.32 -12.08
N LEU A 381 20.40 14.04 -10.77
CA LEU A 381 21.37 14.48 -9.76
C LEU A 381 22.66 13.66 -9.72
N ALA A 382 22.60 12.39 -10.13
CA ALA A 382 23.76 11.49 -10.17
C ALA A 382 24.56 11.58 -11.48
N LYS A 383 24.10 12.39 -12.45
CA LYS A 383 24.76 12.57 -13.75
C LYS A 383 26.21 13.02 -13.54
N ASN A 384 27.15 12.25 -14.10
CA ASN A 384 28.61 12.46 -13.97
C ASN A 384 29.21 12.20 -12.57
N HIS A 385 28.46 11.59 -11.66
CA HIS A 385 28.92 11.32 -10.29
C HIS A 385 29.13 9.83 -10.01
N ASN A 386 29.61 9.06 -11.01
CA ASN A 386 30.05 7.66 -10.82
C ASN A 386 29.04 6.73 -10.08
N ASN A 387 27.74 6.88 -10.37
CA ASN A 387 26.65 6.14 -9.70
C ASN A 387 26.53 6.42 -8.19
N GLU A 388 26.92 7.62 -7.77
CA GLU A 388 26.70 8.13 -6.42
C GLU A 388 25.40 8.95 -6.38
N TYR A 389 24.49 8.54 -5.50
CA TYR A 389 23.16 9.13 -5.41
C TYR A 389 22.99 9.95 -4.13
N PRO A 390 22.35 11.14 -4.21
CA PRO A 390 22.15 12.00 -3.05
C PRO A 390 20.91 11.62 -2.24
N SER A 391 20.86 12.09 -0.99
CA SER A 391 19.65 12.02 -0.16
C SER A 391 18.57 13.03 -0.57
N SER A 392 18.97 14.18 -1.13
CA SER A 392 18.08 15.29 -1.51
C SER A 392 17.57 15.18 -2.95
N TRP A 393 16.53 14.36 -3.15
CA TRP A 393 16.01 14.06 -4.51
C TRP A 393 15.32 15.23 -5.19
N ALA A 394 14.79 16.17 -4.41
CA ALA A 394 14.10 17.35 -4.91
C ALA A 394 15.04 18.54 -5.19
N ALA A 395 16.36 18.38 -5.02
CA ALA A 395 17.32 19.43 -5.34
C ALA A 395 17.33 19.76 -6.84
N ASP A 396 17.69 20.99 -7.19
CA ASP A 396 17.89 21.39 -8.58
C ASP A 396 19.23 20.87 -9.10
N PRO A 397 19.27 19.99 -10.12
CA PRO A 397 20.50 19.43 -10.66
C PRO A 397 21.51 20.48 -11.16
N LYS A 398 21.07 21.69 -11.51
CA LYS A 398 21.97 22.75 -11.99
C LYS A 398 22.77 23.42 -10.88
N THR A 399 22.23 23.44 -9.67
CA THR A 399 22.81 24.15 -8.52
C THR A 399 23.22 23.22 -7.39
N TYR A 400 22.80 21.95 -7.46
CA TYR A 400 23.12 20.95 -6.45
C TYR A 400 24.62 20.65 -6.41
N LYS A 401 25.21 20.82 -5.21
CA LYS A 401 26.59 20.44 -4.93
C LYS A 401 26.60 19.00 -4.47
N HIS A 402 26.94 18.09 -5.39
CA HIS A 402 26.99 16.67 -5.07
C HIS A 402 27.98 16.37 -3.95
N LYS A 403 27.54 15.52 -3.03
CA LYS A 403 28.31 14.99 -1.91
C LYS A 403 27.90 13.54 -1.71
N TYR A 404 28.86 12.63 -1.81
CA TYR A 404 28.62 11.23 -1.49
C TYR A 404 28.28 11.06 -0.01
N THR A 405 27.26 10.26 0.25
CA THR A 405 26.92 9.77 1.59
C THR A 405 26.40 8.35 1.48
N SER A 406 26.74 7.49 2.45
CA SER A 406 26.22 6.12 2.49
C SER A 406 24.70 6.08 2.65
N TRP A 407 24.12 7.04 3.39
CA TRP A 407 22.67 7.14 3.57
C TRP A 407 21.94 7.64 2.32
N GLY A 408 22.52 8.58 1.57
CA GLY A 408 22.00 8.99 0.26
C GLY A 408 22.02 7.84 -0.74
N GLN A 409 23.13 7.10 -0.77
CA GLN A 409 23.26 5.92 -1.62
C GLN A 409 22.22 4.86 -1.26
N LEU A 410 22.08 4.52 0.03
CA LEU A 410 21.06 3.60 0.54
C LEU A 410 19.66 4.02 0.10
N ALA A 411 19.30 5.30 0.29
CA ALA A 411 17.97 5.80 0.00
C ALA A 411 17.57 5.53 -1.46
N ALA A 412 18.53 5.66 -2.38
CA ALA A 412 18.30 5.48 -3.81
C ALA A 412 18.08 4.04 -4.24
N LEU A 413 18.62 3.04 -3.51
CA LEU A 413 18.69 1.66 -4.01
C LEU A 413 17.31 1.06 -4.31
N ASP A 414 16.35 1.15 -3.37
CA ASP A 414 15.01 0.60 -3.58
C ASP A 414 14.27 1.30 -4.74
N THR A 415 14.56 2.57 -5.02
CA THR A 415 14.02 3.29 -6.20
C THR A 415 14.63 2.79 -7.51
N LEU A 416 15.96 2.63 -7.55
CA LEU A 416 16.64 2.12 -8.74
C LEU A 416 16.22 0.68 -9.07
N VAL A 417 16.11 -0.17 -8.05
CA VAL A 417 15.69 -1.56 -8.17
C VAL A 417 14.20 -1.63 -8.50
N GLY A 418 13.37 -0.85 -7.80
CA GLY A 418 11.92 -0.79 -8.01
C GLY A 418 11.55 -0.34 -9.41
N ALA A 419 12.38 0.48 -10.05
CA ALA A 419 12.19 0.89 -11.44
C ALA A 419 12.28 -0.27 -12.43
N ILE A 420 12.88 -1.44 -12.11
CA ILE A 420 13.00 -2.61 -13.02
C ILE A 420 11.64 -3.29 -13.28
N PRO A 421 10.87 -3.70 -12.26
CA PRO A 421 9.60 -4.39 -12.48
C PRO A 421 8.40 -3.45 -12.69
N THR A 422 8.50 -2.17 -12.30
CA THR A 422 7.43 -1.19 -12.48
C THR A 422 7.40 -0.71 -13.92
N THR A 423 6.68 -1.42 -14.78
CA THR A 423 6.43 -1.04 -16.18
C THR A 423 4.93 -0.94 -16.43
N THR A 424 4.52 0.00 -17.27
CA THR A 424 3.17 0.02 -17.80
C THR A 424 2.96 -1.13 -18.78
#